data_AF-A0A8B6XB52-F1
#
_entry.id   AF-A0A8B6XB52-F1
#
_cell.length_a   1.000
_cell.length_b   1.000
_cell.length_c   1.000
_cell.angle_alpha   90.00
_cell.angle_beta   90.00
_cell.angle_gamma   90.00
#
_symmetry.space_group_name_H-M   'P 1'
#
loop_
_entity.id
_entity.type
_entity.pdbx_description
1 polymer ?
#
loop_
_entity_poly.entity_id
_entity_poly.type
_entity_poly.pdbx_seq_one_letter_code
_entity_poly.pdbx_strand_id
1 'polypeptide(L)'
;MREVLHDLLDPRLWTELQKHDHLEWTVQKCATEVNELLKYDGYEVVLDGHFYKVRELAGTIIDVENRFQTASELTELIIEEQIKKCREKIECNDYSGAITNARTLLESVCIKIESELDSSYTPSSDGDLAKLFNRARKLLNLDPSRQDISDALKQVLSGLMNIVNGLATMRNKMSDSHGVTYKPNRHHAKLAVNSAKTLADFLFDSMNYQLEKGSLKKEKPSTRSS
;
A
#
# COMPACT_ATOMS: atom_id res chain seq x y z
N MET A 1 10.70 20.55 7.41
CA MET A 1 10.56 19.48 8.42
C MET A 1 11.87 19.18 9.15
N ARG A 2 12.99 18.95 8.44
CA ARG A 2 14.31 18.69 9.07
C ARG A 2 14.81 19.82 9.97
N GLU A 3 14.66 21.07 9.55
CA GLU A 3 15.05 22.27 10.35
C GLU A 3 14.17 22.43 11.59
N VAL A 4 12.84 22.30 11.44
CA VAL A 4 11.89 22.35 12.57
C VAL A 4 12.20 21.29 13.64
N LEU A 5 12.55 20.08 13.23
CA LEU A 5 12.92 18.99 14.15
C LEU A 5 14.29 19.22 14.80
N HIS A 6 15.24 19.80 14.08
CA HIS A 6 16.52 20.20 14.64
C HIS A 6 16.33 21.24 15.75
N ASP A 7 15.47 22.22 15.52
CA ASP A 7 15.17 23.27 16.49
C ASP A 7 14.38 22.72 17.70
N LEU A 8 13.40 21.83 17.48
CA LEU A 8 12.67 21.18 18.58
C LEU A 8 13.57 20.29 19.47
N LEU A 9 14.68 19.78 18.92
CA LEU A 9 15.63 18.94 19.63
C LEU A 9 16.83 19.73 20.20
N ASP A 10 16.94 21.04 19.97
CA ASP A 10 17.99 21.86 20.59
C ASP A 10 17.63 22.16 22.06
N PRO A 11 18.37 21.62 23.05
CA PRO A 11 18.08 21.83 24.46
C PRO A 11 18.14 23.30 24.89
N ARG A 12 18.81 24.17 24.10
CA ARG A 12 18.90 25.62 24.37
C ARG A 12 17.60 26.35 24.12
N LEU A 13 16.74 25.83 23.24
CA LEU A 13 15.42 26.40 22.94
C LEU A 13 14.36 26.07 24.01
N TRP A 14 14.68 25.16 24.95
CA TRP A 14 13.82 24.77 26.06
C TRP A 14 14.14 25.53 27.37
N THR A 15 14.78 26.70 27.23
CA THR A 15 15.29 27.53 28.33
C THR A 15 14.20 28.08 29.25
N GLU A 16 12.95 28.19 28.80
CA GLU A 16 11.82 28.57 29.67
C GLU A 16 11.40 27.46 30.62
N LEU A 17 11.50 26.20 30.19
CA LEU A 17 11.24 25.01 31.03
C LEU A 17 12.40 24.74 32.00
N GLN A 18 13.63 25.10 31.62
CA GLN A 18 14.81 25.04 32.49
C GLN A 18 14.68 25.91 33.75
N LYS A 19 13.98 27.05 33.67
CA LYS A 19 13.82 27.97 34.80
C LYS A 19 12.93 27.41 35.90
N HIS A 20 12.08 26.44 35.60
CA HIS A 20 11.11 25.89 36.55
C HIS A 20 11.57 24.60 37.24
N ASP A 21 12.46 23.81 36.63
CA ASP A 21 12.66 22.42 37.06
C ASP A 21 14.10 22.04 37.48
N HIS A 22 15.06 22.99 37.49
CA HIS A 22 16.48 22.75 37.85
C HIS A 22 17.14 21.54 37.17
N LEU A 23 16.56 21.04 36.06
CA LEU A 23 17.00 19.84 35.37
C LEU A 23 17.91 20.22 34.21
N GLU A 24 19.08 19.59 34.11
CA GLU A 24 19.89 19.67 32.89
C GLU A 24 19.17 18.96 31.74
N TRP A 25 18.85 19.72 30.69
CA TRP A 25 18.22 19.18 29.48
C TRP A 25 19.30 18.66 28.54
N THR A 26 19.15 17.39 28.16
CA THR A 26 19.96 16.75 27.12
C THR A 26 19.10 16.52 25.88
N VAL A 27 19.75 16.37 24.72
CA VAL A 27 19.06 16.08 23.45
C VAL A 27 18.17 14.82 23.57
N GLN A 28 18.61 13.83 24.36
CA GLN A 28 17.84 12.64 24.68
C GLN A 28 16.54 12.96 25.40
N LYS A 29 16.56 13.83 26.42
CA LYS A 29 15.35 14.23 27.16
C LYS A 29 14.41 15.04 26.28
N CYS A 30 14.94 15.97 25.48
CA CYS A 30 14.13 16.71 24.50
C CYS A 30 13.45 15.76 23.52
N ALA A 31 14.15 14.74 23.02
CA ALA A 31 13.56 13.73 22.14
C ALA A 31 12.43 12.94 22.83
N THR A 32 12.56 12.63 24.12
CA THR A 32 11.49 11.98 24.89
C THR A 32 10.24 12.85 25.01
N GLU A 33 10.38 14.13 25.37
CA GLU A 33 9.24 15.06 25.47
C GLU A 33 8.58 15.32 24.11
N VAL A 34 9.38 15.47 23.05
CA VAL A 34 8.87 15.61 21.69
C VAL A 34 8.10 14.35 21.26
N ASN A 35 8.55 13.16 21.65
CA ASN A 35 7.82 11.92 21.38
C ASN A 35 6.49 11.82 22.13
N GLU A 36 6.35 12.41 23.33
CA GLU A 36 5.07 12.48 24.04
C GLU A 36 4.03 13.31 23.27
N LEU A 37 4.47 14.26 22.44
CA LEU A 37 3.59 15.03 21.55
C LEU A 37 3.36 14.27 20.24
N LEU A 38 4.44 13.82 19.59
CA LEU A 38 4.37 13.19 18.26
C LEU A 38 3.66 11.83 18.25
N LYS A 39 3.56 11.14 19.40
CA LYS A 39 2.85 9.85 19.49
C LYS A 39 1.39 9.96 19.07
N TYR A 40 0.76 11.13 19.29
CA TYR A 40 -0.63 11.38 18.89
C TYR A 40 -0.77 11.63 17.40
N ASP A 41 0.30 12.10 16.76
CA ASP A 41 0.38 12.34 15.31
C ASP A 41 0.92 11.12 14.54
N GLY A 42 1.23 10.01 15.22
CA GLY A 42 1.72 8.79 14.60
C GLY A 42 3.20 8.82 14.22
N TYR A 43 3.99 9.73 14.79
CA TYR A 43 5.43 9.84 14.54
C TYR A 43 6.24 9.62 15.83
N GLU A 44 7.50 9.25 15.66
CA GLU A 44 8.49 9.23 16.75
C GLU A 44 9.85 9.67 16.21
N VAL A 45 10.56 10.45 17.02
CA VAL A 45 11.98 10.74 16.87
C VAL A 45 12.77 9.57 17.47
N VAL A 46 13.67 8.98 16.67
CA VAL A 46 14.59 7.94 17.12
C VAL A 46 16.04 8.31 16.87
N LEU A 47 16.93 7.87 17.77
CA LEU A 47 18.36 7.99 17.61
C LEU A 47 18.85 6.97 16.57
N ASP A 48 19.53 7.45 15.53
CA ASP A 48 20.12 6.65 14.46
C ASP A 48 21.63 6.97 14.37
N GLY A 49 22.42 6.20 15.12
CA GLY A 49 23.83 6.49 15.31
C GLY A 49 24.04 7.81 16.07
N HIS A 50 24.50 8.85 15.36
CA HIS A 50 24.84 10.15 15.95
C HIS A 50 23.77 11.24 15.71
N PHE A 51 22.70 10.93 14.98
CA PHE A 51 21.65 11.91 14.65
C PHE A 51 20.27 11.36 14.97
N TYR A 52 19.31 12.27 15.14
CA TYR A 52 17.92 11.93 15.36
C TYR A 52 17.15 11.98 14.03
N LYS A 53 16.30 10.98 13.79
CA LYS A 53 15.39 10.93 12.64
C LYS A 53 13.96 10.76 13.11
N VAL A 54 13.02 11.39 12.41
CA VAL A 54 11.60 11.10 12.60
C VAL A 54 11.23 9.89 11.75
N ARG A 55 10.55 8.93 12.37
CA ARG A 55 9.92 7.80 11.70
C ARG A 55 8.44 7.71 12.07
N GLU A 56 7.63 7.19 11.18
CA GLU A 56 6.21 6.94 11.43
C GLU A 56 6.04 5.69 12.30
N LEU A 57 5.31 5.79 13.42
CA LEU A 57 4.97 4.69 14.34
C LEU A 57 4.10 3.62 13.66
N ALA A 58 3.37 3.99 12.60
CA ALA A 58 2.66 3.05 11.74
C ALA A 58 3.60 1.95 11.19
N GLY A 59 4.90 2.22 11.13
CA GLY A 59 5.96 1.34 10.69
C GLY A 59 5.79 1.01 9.21
N THR A 60 6.54 1.68 8.35
CA THR A 60 6.66 1.45 6.91
C THR A 60 5.51 0.64 6.31
N ILE A 61 4.32 1.22 6.28
CA ILE A 61 3.42 0.89 5.18
C ILE A 61 4.16 1.42 3.97
N ILE A 62 4.52 0.56 3.01
CA ILE A 62 5.30 0.97 1.83
C ILE A 62 4.50 2.09 1.18
N ASP A 63 4.97 3.34 1.23
CA ASP A 63 4.34 4.40 0.46
C ASP A 63 4.60 4.10 -1.01
N VAL A 64 3.51 3.91 -1.75
CA VAL A 64 3.56 3.81 -3.20
C VAL A 64 3.86 5.22 -3.64
N GLU A 65 5.02 5.44 -4.27
CA GLU A 65 5.34 6.75 -4.84
C GLU A 65 4.19 7.15 -5.76
N ASN A 66 3.58 8.31 -5.51
CA ASN A 66 2.43 8.83 -6.24
C ASN A 66 2.68 8.82 -7.76
N ARG A 67 2.18 7.78 -8.44
CA ARG A 67 2.22 7.62 -9.91
C ARG A 67 0.84 7.43 -10.54
N PHE A 68 -0.25 7.56 -9.76
CA PHE A 68 -1.61 7.35 -10.28
C PHE A 68 -2.14 8.51 -11.16
N GLN A 69 -1.37 9.59 -11.33
CA GLN A 69 -1.70 10.84 -12.04
C GLN A 69 -2.23 10.67 -13.49
N THR A 70 -2.10 9.49 -14.09
CA THR A 70 -2.51 9.22 -15.49
C THR A 70 -3.80 8.39 -15.60
N ALA A 71 -4.40 7.98 -14.48
CA ALA A 71 -5.67 7.27 -14.48
C ALA A 71 -6.86 8.26 -14.46
N SER A 72 -7.98 7.89 -15.09
CA SER A 72 -9.26 8.61 -14.95
C SER A 72 -9.51 8.97 -13.48
N GLU A 73 -9.82 10.25 -13.21
CA GLU A 73 -9.96 10.86 -11.88
C GLU A 73 -10.76 9.99 -10.89
N LEU A 74 -11.80 9.30 -11.37
CA LEU A 74 -12.64 8.46 -10.50
C LEU A 74 -11.96 7.20 -9.97
N THR A 75 -11.01 6.62 -10.70
CA THR A 75 -10.36 5.35 -10.29
C THR A 75 -9.16 5.56 -9.38
N GLU A 76 -8.39 6.62 -9.61
CA GLU A 76 -7.32 7.04 -8.70
C GLU A 76 -7.91 7.30 -7.30
N LEU A 77 -9.04 7.99 -7.23
CA LEU A 77 -9.78 8.20 -5.98
C LEU A 77 -10.15 6.91 -5.26
N ILE A 78 -10.59 5.86 -5.98
CA ILE A 78 -10.94 4.56 -5.36
C ILE A 78 -9.69 3.89 -4.79
N ILE A 79 -8.56 3.92 -5.49
CA ILE A 79 -7.32 3.27 -5.08
C ILE A 79 -6.71 3.96 -3.86
N GLU A 80 -6.60 5.29 -3.91
CA GLU A 80 -6.16 6.10 -2.79
C GLU A 80 -7.08 5.92 -1.58
N GLU A 81 -8.39 5.87 -1.81
CA GLU A 81 -9.37 5.58 -0.76
C GLU A 81 -9.13 4.20 -0.13
N GLN A 82 -8.88 3.15 -0.92
CA GLN A 82 -8.58 1.82 -0.36
C GLN A 82 -7.27 1.80 0.42
N ILE A 83 -6.23 2.50 -0.04
CA ILE A 83 -4.95 2.62 0.69
C ILE A 83 -5.15 3.36 2.01
N LYS A 84 -5.88 4.48 1.99
CA LYS A 84 -6.22 5.24 3.20
C LYS A 84 -7.01 4.37 4.19
N LYS A 85 -8.04 3.68 3.71
CA LYS A 85 -8.83 2.75 4.54
C LYS A 85 -7.97 1.61 5.10
N CYS A 86 -6.98 1.09 4.38
CA CYS A 86 -6.05 0.09 4.92
C CYS A 86 -5.27 0.64 6.13
N ARG A 87 -4.75 1.88 6.01
CA ARG A 87 -3.99 2.54 7.07
C ARG A 87 -4.85 2.78 8.31
N GLU A 88 -6.01 3.40 8.15
CA GLU A 88 -6.96 3.67 9.24
C GLU A 88 -7.38 2.39 9.97
N LYS A 89 -7.57 1.30 9.23
CA LYS A 89 -7.94 -0.01 9.79
C LYS A 89 -6.81 -0.65 10.59
N ILE A 90 -5.55 -0.47 10.17
CA ILE A 90 -4.38 -0.90 10.96
C ILE A 90 -4.29 -0.10 12.26
N GLU A 91 -4.52 1.21 12.20
CA GLU A 91 -4.45 2.13 13.34
C GLU A 91 -5.54 1.86 14.38
N CYS A 92 -6.77 1.57 13.95
CA CYS A 92 -7.88 1.24 14.85
C CYS A 92 -7.92 -0.24 15.28
N ASN A 93 -6.85 -1.00 15.02
CA ASN A 93 -6.71 -2.43 15.33
C ASN A 93 -7.74 -3.35 14.63
N ASP A 94 -8.40 -2.89 13.57
CA ASP A 94 -9.26 -3.69 12.69
C ASP A 94 -8.42 -4.37 11.59
N TYR A 95 -7.62 -5.36 12.02
CA TYR A 95 -6.69 -6.08 11.14
C TYR A 95 -7.40 -6.90 10.06
N SER A 96 -8.58 -7.45 10.35
CA SER A 96 -9.38 -8.19 9.36
C SER A 96 -9.95 -7.24 8.30
N GLY A 97 -10.41 -6.04 8.71
CA GLY A 97 -10.83 -4.99 7.80
C GLY A 97 -9.69 -4.49 6.92
N ALA A 98 -8.49 -4.32 7.48
CA ALA A 98 -7.30 -3.93 6.70
C ALA A 98 -6.96 -4.96 5.61
N ILE A 99 -7.03 -6.26 5.92
CA ILE A 99 -6.77 -7.35 4.97
C ILE A 99 -7.86 -7.40 3.88
N THR A 100 -9.11 -7.13 4.25
CA THR A 100 -10.23 -7.03 3.29
C THR A 100 -10.00 -5.87 2.32
N ASN A 101 -9.63 -4.70 2.82
CA ASN A 101 -9.33 -3.54 1.97
C ASN A 101 -8.09 -3.77 1.08
N ALA A 102 -7.07 -4.48 1.57
CA ALA A 102 -5.90 -4.86 0.76
C ALA A 102 -6.30 -5.73 -0.44
N ARG A 103 -7.25 -6.66 -0.26
CA ARG A 103 -7.83 -7.44 -1.35
C ARG A 103 -8.63 -6.55 -2.30
N THR A 104 -9.52 -5.70 -1.78
CA THR A 104 -10.35 -4.79 -2.60
C THR A 104 -9.51 -3.82 -3.41
N LEU A 105 -8.37 -3.37 -2.87
CA LEU A 105 -7.37 -2.61 -3.61
C LEU A 105 -6.91 -3.38 -4.86
N LEU A 106 -6.43 -4.61 -4.71
CA LEU A 106 -5.98 -5.41 -5.86
C LEU A 106 -7.11 -5.72 -6.86
N GLU A 107 -8.31 -6.01 -6.38
CA GLU A 107 -9.48 -6.23 -7.25
C GLU A 107 -9.74 -4.98 -8.10
N SER A 108 -9.72 -3.80 -7.46
CA SER A 108 -9.94 -2.51 -8.12
C SER A 108 -8.87 -2.22 -9.18
N VAL A 109 -7.60 -2.53 -8.89
CA VAL A 109 -6.49 -2.38 -9.85
C VAL A 109 -6.63 -3.35 -11.03
N CYS A 110 -6.95 -4.62 -10.77
CA CYS A 110 -7.12 -5.60 -11.85
C CYS A 110 -8.31 -5.24 -12.76
N ILE A 111 -9.45 -4.86 -12.16
CA ILE A 111 -10.63 -4.39 -12.88
C ILE A 111 -10.29 -3.18 -13.75
N LYS A 112 -9.49 -2.24 -13.22
CA LYS A 112 -9.05 -1.06 -13.96
C LYS A 112 -8.26 -1.43 -15.20
N ILE A 113 -7.27 -2.31 -15.05
CA ILE A 113 -6.44 -2.79 -16.17
C ILE A 113 -7.30 -3.44 -17.24
N GLU A 114 -8.25 -4.31 -16.84
CA GLU A 114 -9.20 -4.91 -17.78
C GLU A 114 -10.04 -3.85 -18.49
N SER A 115 -10.60 -2.90 -17.75
CA SER A 115 -11.46 -1.85 -18.33
C SER A 115 -10.76 -0.91 -19.31
N GLU A 116 -9.43 -0.75 -19.20
CA GLU A 116 -8.67 0.14 -20.10
C GLU A 116 -8.05 -0.59 -21.30
N LEU A 117 -7.77 -1.89 -21.18
CA LEU A 117 -7.02 -2.65 -22.17
C LEU A 117 -7.85 -3.71 -22.91
N ASP A 118 -9.02 -4.10 -22.39
CA ASP A 118 -9.89 -5.09 -23.01
C ASP A 118 -11.21 -4.43 -23.46
N SER A 119 -11.37 -4.25 -24.78
CA SER A 119 -12.62 -3.71 -25.36
C SER A 119 -13.85 -4.59 -25.12
N SER A 120 -13.66 -5.87 -24.80
CA SER A 120 -14.74 -6.81 -24.49
C SER A 120 -15.06 -6.87 -22.99
N TYR A 121 -14.37 -6.08 -22.16
CA TYR A 121 -14.60 -6.03 -20.73
C TYR A 121 -16.06 -5.72 -20.41
N THR A 122 -16.66 -6.61 -19.63
CA THR A 122 -17.97 -6.39 -19.01
C THR A 122 -17.78 -6.46 -17.50
N PRO A 123 -18.35 -5.50 -16.74
CA PRO A 123 -18.32 -5.56 -15.29
C PRO A 123 -18.93 -6.88 -14.83
N SER A 124 -18.08 -7.81 -14.40
CA SER A 124 -18.51 -9.12 -13.90
C SER A 124 -18.30 -9.18 -12.39
N SER A 125 -19.27 -9.76 -11.69
CA SER A 125 -19.25 -9.91 -10.24
C SER A 125 -18.51 -11.18 -9.78
N ASP A 126 -17.66 -11.80 -10.62
CA ASP A 126 -17.05 -13.11 -10.29
C ASP A 126 -16.22 -13.05 -9.00
N GLY A 127 -15.81 -11.85 -8.53
CA GLY A 127 -15.25 -11.61 -7.19
C GLY A 127 -13.97 -12.41 -6.88
N ASP A 128 -13.47 -13.16 -7.84
CA ASP A 128 -12.34 -14.05 -7.73
C ASP A 128 -11.08 -13.28 -8.12
N LEU A 129 -10.40 -12.79 -7.08
CA LEU A 129 -9.16 -12.04 -7.20
C LEU A 129 -8.09 -12.81 -8.01
N ALA A 130 -8.00 -14.14 -7.88
CA ALA A 130 -6.99 -14.92 -8.58
C ALA A 130 -7.25 -14.94 -10.09
N LYS A 131 -8.52 -15.05 -10.50
CA LYS A 131 -8.90 -14.95 -11.92
C LYS A 131 -8.68 -13.53 -12.47
N LEU A 132 -9.08 -12.50 -11.71
CA LEU A 132 -8.87 -11.09 -12.08
C LEU A 132 -7.39 -10.79 -12.31
N PHE A 133 -6.52 -11.17 -11.38
CA PHE A 133 -5.08 -10.97 -11.50
C PHE A 133 -4.49 -11.73 -12.70
N ASN A 134 -4.94 -12.96 -12.95
CA ASN A 134 -4.51 -13.76 -14.09
C ASN A 134 -4.83 -13.11 -15.44
N ARG A 135 -5.99 -12.47 -15.57
CA ARG A 135 -6.38 -11.78 -16.79
C ARG A 135 -5.63 -10.46 -16.94
N ALA A 136 -5.56 -9.66 -15.88
CA ALA A 136 -4.79 -8.41 -15.86
C ALA A 136 -3.32 -8.62 -16.27
N ARG A 137 -2.61 -9.59 -15.68
CA ARG A 137 -1.20 -9.85 -16.05
C ARG A 137 -1.03 -10.28 -17.51
N LYS A 138 -2.00 -10.99 -18.08
CA LYS A 138 -1.97 -11.40 -19.50
C LYS A 138 -2.11 -10.19 -20.42
N LEU A 139 -3.04 -9.29 -20.12
CA LEU A 139 -3.20 -8.02 -20.84
C LEU A 139 -1.93 -7.16 -20.78
N LEU A 140 -1.21 -7.22 -19.66
CA LEU A 140 0.06 -6.51 -19.47
C LEU A 140 1.28 -7.21 -20.09
N ASN A 141 1.10 -8.26 -20.88
CA ASN A 141 2.20 -9.03 -21.47
C ASN A 141 3.14 -9.69 -20.43
N LEU A 142 2.63 -9.97 -19.23
CA LEU A 142 3.38 -10.60 -18.11
C LEU A 142 3.05 -12.09 -17.95
N ASP A 143 2.64 -12.77 -19.03
CA ASP A 143 2.37 -14.21 -18.98
C ASP A 143 3.70 -14.99 -18.88
N PRO A 144 3.90 -15.84 -17.85
CA PRO A 144 5.14 -16.60 -17.68
C PRO A 144 5.45 -17.59 -18.83
N SER A 145 4.45 -17.95 -19.65
CA SER A 145 4.64 -18.80 -20.83
C SER A 145 5.42 -18.11 -21.96
N ARG A 146 5.56 -16.78 -21.89
CA ARG A 146 6.31 -16.01 -22.87
C ARG A 146 7.80 -16.34 -22.85
N GLN A 147 8.37 -16.54 -24.03
CA GLN A 147 9.79 -16.89 -24.19
C GLN A 147 10.74 -15.69 -24.07
N ASP A 148 10.25 -14.46 -24.27
CA ASP A 148 11.04 -13.22 -24.20
C ASP A 148 11.22 -12.68 -22.77
N ILE A 149 10.67 -13.37 -21.76
CA ILE A 149 10.81 -13.05 -20.34
C ILE A 149 11.90 -13.92 -19.72
N SER A 150 12.81 -13.31 -18.95
CA SER A 150 13.85 -14.05 -18.22
C SER A 150 13.26 -15.02 -17.20
N ASP A 151 13.91 -16.17 -16.99
CA ASP A 151 13.41 -17.19 -16.06
C ASP A 151 13.36 -16.71 -14.61
N ALA A 152 14.30 -15.83 -14.22
CA ALA A 152 14.27 -15.18 -12.92
C ALA A 152 13.00 -14.33 -12.72
N LEU A 153 12.61 -13.54 -13.74
CA LEU A 153 11.39 -12.75 -13.69
C LEU A 153 10.13 -13.63 -13.70
N LYS A 154 10.11 -14.73 -14.47
CA LYS A 154 9.01 -15.71 -14.44
C LYS A 154 8.82 -16.32 -13.04
N GLN A 155 9.93 -16.60 -12.33
CA GLN A 155 9.88 -17.12 -10.98
C GLN A 155 9.26 -16.10 -10.01
N VAL A 156 9.64 -14.83 -10.11
CA VAL A 156 9.04 -13.74 -9.32
C VAL A 156 7.54 -13.62 -9.62
N LEU A 157 7.15 -13.57 -10.89
CA LEU A 157 5.73 -13.49 -11.31
C LEU A 157 4.90 -14.68 -10.80
N SER A 158 5.48 -15.87 -10.76
CA SER A 158 4.84 -17.05 -10.18
C SER A 158 4.69 -16.93 -8.65
N GLY A 159 5.68 -16.37 -7.97
CA GLY A 159 5.59 -16.03 -6.54
C GLY A 159 4.49 -15.02 -6.24
N LEU A 160 4.36 -13.98 -7.07
CA LEU A 160 3.28 -12.99 -6.98
C LEU A 160 1.90 -13.64 -7.11
N MET A 161 1.73 -14.59 -8.02
CA MET A 161 0.49 -15.37 -8.15
C MET A 161 0.14 -16.12 -6.85
N ASN A 162 1.12 -16.71 -6.18
CA ASN A 162 0.90 -17.39 -4.91
C ASN A 162 0.50 -16.43 -3.79
N ILE A 163 1.10 -15.23 -3.76
CA ILE A 163 0.71 -14.17 -2.82
C ILE A 163 -0.75 -13.75 -3.05
N VAL A 164 -1.15 -13.53 -4.30
CA VAL A 164 -2.53 -13.19 -4.67
C VAL A 164 -3.52 -14.28 -4.23
N ASN A 165 -3.20 -15.55 -4.46
CA ASN A 165 -4.00 -16.68 -3.98
C ASN A 165 -4.10 -16.71 -2.43
N GLY A 166 -3.00 -16.42 -1.75
CA GLY A 166 -2.96 -16.26 -0.30
C GLY A 166 -3.92 -15.17 0.18
N LEU A 167 -3.82 -13.96 -0.39
CA LEU A 167 -4.70 -12.83 -0.06
C LEU A 167 -6.18 -13.15 -0.33
N ALA A 168 -6.48 -13.84 -1.43
CA ALA A 168 -7.85 -14.26 -1.75
C ALA A 168 -8.42 -15.22 -0.69
N THR A 169 -7.61 -16.14 -0.17
CA THR A 169 -8.06 -17.14 0.81
C THR A 169 -8.05 -16.63 2.25
N MET A 170 -7.21 -15.64 2.58
CA MET A 170 -7.13 -15.05 3.92
C MET A 170 -8.49 -14.52 4.40
N ARG A 171 -9.30 -13.89 3.53
CA ARG A 171 -10.65 -13.44 3.88
C ARG A 171 -11.58 -14.60 4.23
N ASN A 172 -11.54 -15.67 3.44
CA ASN A 172 -12.47 -16.79 3.59
C ASN A 172 -12.26 -17.53 4.92
N LYS A 173 -11.00 -17.66 5.36
CA LYS A 173 -10.67 -18.24 6.68
C LYS A 173 -11.02 -17.33 7.87
N MET A 174 -11.21 -16.02 7.64
CA MET A 174 -11.61 -15.05 8.67
C MET A 174 -13.13 -14.90 8.78
N SER A 175 -13.88 -15.23 7.72
CA SER A 175 -15.32 -15.01 7.60
C SER A 175 -16.17 -16.28 7.84
N ASP A 176 -15.55 -17.43 8.10
CA ASP A 176 -16.29 -18.70 8.20
C ASP A 176 -17.06 -18.81 9.53
N SER A 177 -18.39 -18.94 9.40
CA SER A 177 -19.42 -18.82 10.43
C SER A 177 -19.50 -19.99 11.42
N HIS A 178 -18.55 -20.93 11.36
CA HIS A 178 -18.49 -22.10 12.26
C HIS A 178 -17.36 -22.05 13.29
N GLY A 179 -16.65 -20.93 13.37
CA GLY A 179 -15.69 -20.64 14.42
C GLY A 179 -14.49 -19.91 13.82
N VAL A 180 -14.25 -18.69 14.29
CA VAL A 180 -13.08 -17.88 13.89
C VAL A 180 -11.82 -18.69 14.17
N THR A 181 -11.27 -19.36 13.15
CA THR A 181 -10.12 -20.27 13.34
C THR A 181 -8.81 -19.47 13.42
N TYR A 182 -8.82 -18.21 12.97
CA TYR A 182 -7.63 -17.38 12.93
C TYR A 182 -7.96 -15.87 13.00
N LYS A 183 -7.55 -15.21 14.08
CA LYS A 183 -7.62 -13.75 14.21
C LYS A 183 -6.29 -13.13 13.77
N PRO A 184 -6.25 -12.32 12.71
CA PRO A 184 -5.01 -11.68 12.28
C PRO A 184 -4.51 -10.70 13.36
N ASN A 185 -3.19 -10.54 13.42
CA ASN A 185 -2.51 -9.56 14.27
C ASN A 185 -1.94 -8.46 13.37
N ARG A 186 -1.48 -7.36 13.98
CA ARG A 186 -0.93 -6.20 13.25
C ARG A 186 0.07 -6.56 12.16
N HIS A 187 1.03 -7.45 12.44
CA HIS A 187 2.05 -7.84 11.46
C HIS A 187 1.48 -8.62 10.27
N HIS A 188 0.45 -9.45 10.47
CA HIS A 188 -0.26 -10.15 9.39
C HIS A 188 -1.00 -9.16 8.49
N ALA A 189 -1.70 -8.18 9.08
CA ALA A 189 -2.37 -7.13 8.31
C ALA A 189 -1.37 -6.28 7.52
N LYS A 190 -0.25 -5.88 8.14
CA LYS A 190 0.80 -5.13 7.46
C LYS A 190 1.42 -5.91 6.30
N LEU A 191 1.67 -7.20 6.46
CA LEU A 191 2.14 -8.06 5.38
C LEU A 191 1.16 -8.06 4.19
N ALA A 192 -0.13 -8.25 4.47
CA ALA A 192 -1.16 -8.28 3.43
C ALA A 192 -1.28 -6.93 2.70
N VAL A 193 -1.37 -5.82 3.46
CA VAL A 193 -1.47 -4.46 2.91
C VAL A 193 -0.24 -4.12 2.08
N ASN A 194 0.98 -4.34 2.60
CA ASN A 194 2.20 -4.04 1.86
C ASN A 194 2.37 -4.91 0.61
N SER A 195 1.97 -6.18 0.67
CA SER A 195 1.98 -7.07 -0.50
C SER A 195 1.02 -6.55 -1.57
N ALA A 196 -0.20 -6.16 -1.19
CA ALA A 196 -1.19 -5.60 -2.10
C ALA A 196 -0.73 -4.27 -2.70
N LYS A 197 -0.15 -3.36 -1.91
CA LYS A 197 0.39 -2.08 -2.39
C LYS A 197 1.52 -2.30 -3.40
N THR A 198 2.47 -3.18 -3.11
CA THR A 198 3.59 -3.50 -4.00
C THR A 198 3.11 -4.10 -5.32
N LEU A 199 2.14 -5.02 -5.25
CA LEU A 199 1.53 -5.62 -6.43
C LEU A 199 0.77 -4.59 -7.27
N ALA A 200 -0.02 -3.73 -6.64
CA ALA A 200 -0.77 -2.67 -7.31
C ALA A 200 0.19 -1.73 -8.06
N ASP A 201 1.21 -1.24 -7.38
CA ASP A 201 2.23 -0.36 -7.95
C ASP A 201 2.92 -0.99 -9.16
N PHE A 202 3.42 -2.22 -9.02
CA PHE A 202 4.05 -2.96 -10.12
C PHE A 202 3.14 -3.13 -11.35
N LEU A 203 1.85 -3.41 -11.14
CA LEU A 203 0.90 -3.56 -12.24
C LEU A 203 0.65 -2.24 -12.97
N PHE A 204 0.57 -1.12 -12.25
CA PHE A 204 0.43 0.20 -12.86
C PHE A 204 1.67 0.63 -13.63
N ASP A 205 2.84 0.48 -13.03
CA ASP A 205 4.11 0.77 -13.70
C ASP A 205 4.24 -0.06 -14.98
N SER A 206 3.86 -1.34 -14.93
CA SER A 206 3.83 -2.22 -16.10
C SER A 206 2.85 -1.72 -17.17
N MET A 207 1.65 -1.28 -16.78
CA MET A 207 0.65 -0.73 -17.71
C MET A 207 1.15 0.55 -18.37
N ASN A 208 1.65 1.51 -17.59
CA ASN A 208 2.14 2.78 -18.09
C ASN A 208 3.31 2.58 -19.04
N TYR A 209 4.28 1.74 -18.68
CA TYR A 209 5.41 1.40 -19.55
C TYR A 209 4.96 0.82 -20.90
N GLN A 210 3.98 -0.10 -20.90
CA GLN A 210 3.48 -0.71 -22.14
C GLN A 210 2.67 0.27 -23.00
N LEU A 211 1.94 1.22 -22.39
CA LEU A 211 1.26 2.30 -23.10
C LEU A 211 2.25 3.29 -23.72
N GLU A 212 3.28 3.70 -22.98
CA GLU A 212 4.33 4.60 -23.46
C GLU A 212 5.15 3.98 -24.60
N LYS A 213 5.44 2.68 -24.50
CA LYS A 213 6.12 1.92 -25.55
C LYS A 213 5.24 1.71 -26.80
N GLY A 214 3.93 1.95 -26.69
CA GLY A 214 2.96 1.73 -27.76
C GLY A 214 2.68 0.25 -28.05
N SER A 215 3.11 -0.67 -27.18
CA SER A 215 2.81 -2.11 -27.27
C SER A 215 1.38 -2.43 -26.84
N LEU A 216 0.74 -1.53 -26.09
CA LEU A 216 -0.69 -1.56 -25.78
C LEU A 216 -1.34 -0.26 -26.22
N LYS A 217 -2.61 -0.33 -26.64
CA LYS A 217 -3.45 0.85 -26.92
C LYS A 217 -4.65 0.80 -25.99
N LYS A 218 -5.04 1.94 -25.41
CA LYS A 218 -6.29 2.02 -24.65
C LYS A 218 -7.45 1.76 -25.58
N GLU A 219 -8.15 0.65 -25.39
CA GLU A 219 -9.33 0.33 -26.17
C GLU A 219 -10.54 0.93 -25.44
N LYS A 220 -11.00 2.11 -25.87
CA LYS A 220 -12.23 2.70 -25.31
C LYS A 220 -13.39 1.71 -25.54
N PRO A 221 -14.21 1.40 -24.52
CA PRO A 221 -15.37 0.55 -24.72
C PRO A 221 -16.27 1.19 -25.77
N SER A 222 -16.67 0.39 -26.78
CA SER A 222 -17.53 0.89 -27.85
C SER A 222 -18.79 1.48 -27.22
N THR A 223 -19.02 2.77 -27.41
CA THR A 223 -20.34 3.35 -27.17
C THR A 223 -21.30 2.65 -28.12
N ARG A 224 -22.03 1.63 -27.63
CA ARG A 224 -23.21 1.14 -28.34
C ARG A 224 -24.21 2.29 -28.34
N SER A 225 -24.29 2.97 -29.48
CA SER A 225 -25.41 3.81 -29.84
C SER A 225 -26.68 2.95 -29.79
N SER A 226 -27.60 3.29 -28.90
CA SER A 226 -29.00 2.87 -28.95
C SER A 226 -29.84 4.08 -28.62
#